data_AF-A0A254NA42-F1
#
_entry.id   AF-A0A254NA42-F1
#
_cell.length_a   1.000
_cell.length_b   1.000
_cell.length_c   1.000
_cell.angle_alpha   90.00
_cell.angle_beta   90.00
_cell.angle_gamma   90.00
#
_symmetry.space_group_name_H-M   'P 1'
#
loop_
_entity.id
_entity.type
_entity.pdbx_description
1 polymer ?
#
loop_
_entity_poly.entity_id
_entity_poly.type
_entity_poly.pdbx_seq_one_letter_code
_entity_poly.pdbx_strand_id
1 'polypeptide(L)'
;MSRLLAQLQEQLTRFDDEGFAALANRGLLRRAQKDLERLAVEIEQQSDTEVVVKVGEQHIRFDARGPAQASCDCPAAGVCQHILAAAIGLKQRAGEAPAPVEDPLTPLRENLLAIPTAELVKHAGKAGYRWAWQYLHDLAEGEALQVTGEKHLVLALQRPRLTLRYMGGGLANLIADVELPQIEKYRVAAVLALRRALGQDVAPPEPAAAPRTQALDLGARSRGGPSARGERCRGAGGLAAALAGECAAAVRRVGRARAGAPVERHA
;
A
#
# COMPACT_ATOMS: atom_id res chain seq x y z
N MET A 1 -15.53 1.15 27.93
CA MET A 1 -15.03 0.84 26.57
C MET A 1 -14.80 2.18 25.89
N SER A 2 -13.58 2.50 25.47
CA SER A 2 -13.32 3.81 24.82
C SER A 2 -13.96 3.88 23.44
N ARG A 3 -14.20 5.10 22.93
CA ARG A 3 -14.80 5.29 21.60
C ARG A 3 -13.91 4.67 20.51
N LEU A 4 -12.59 4.85 20.66
CA LEU A 4 -11.61 4.30 19.75
C LEU A 4 -11.63 2.77 19.72
N LEU A 5 -11.71 2.11 20.88
CA LEU A 5 -11.75 0.64 20.94
C LEU A 5 -12.98 0.10 20.20
N ALA A 6 -14.14 0.73 20.37
CA ALA A 6 -15.35 0.34 19.66
C ALA A 6 -15.20 0.49 18.12
N GLN A 7 -14.65 1.62 17.66
CA GLN A 7 -14.39 1.87 16.24
C GLN A 7 -13.38 0.86 15.66
N LEU A 8 -12.31 0.57 16.40
CA LEU A 8 -11.30 -0.40 16.01
C LEU A 8 -11.89 -1.81 15.91
N GLN A 9 -12.68 -2.23 16.89
CA GLN A 9 -13.36 -3.52 16.88
C GLN A 9 -14.32 -3.64 15.69
N GLU A 10 -15.12 -2.61 15.42
CA GLU A 10 -16.01 -2.57 14.25
C GLU A 10 -15.23 -2.63 12.92
N GLN A 11 -14.07 -1.99 12.85
CA GLN A 11 -13.19 -2.14 11.69
C GLN A 11 -12.67 -3.58 11.56
N LEU A 12 -12.29 -4.20 12.68
CA LEU A 12 -11.72 -5.54 12.72
C LEU A 12 -12.74 -6.66 12.41
N THR A 13 -14.04 -6.47 12.67
CA THR A 13 -15.06 -7.46 12.29
C THR A 13 -15.15 -7.65 10.76
N ARG A 14 -14.75 -6.64 9.99
CA ARG A 14 -14.72 -6.67 8.52
C ARG A 14 -13.53 -7.45 7.94
N PHE A 15 -12.47 -7.65 8.73
CA PHE A 15 -11.30 -8.41 8.27
C PHE A 15 -11.61 -9.91 8.20
N ASP A 16 -11.45 -10.50 7.03
CA ASP A 16 -11.35 -11.95 6.83
C ASP A 16 -9.87 -12.40 6.79
N ASP A 17 -9.65 -13.70 6.61
CA ASP A 17 -8.29 -14.27 6.55
C ASP A 17 -7.47 -13.70 5.39
N GLU A 18 -8.11 -13.42 4.25
CA GLU A 18 -7.43 -12.80 3.11
C GLU A 18 -7.11 -11.32 3.38
N GLY A 19 -7.95 -10.60 4.12
CA GLY A 19 -7.67 -9.24 4.59
C GLY A 19 -6.47 -9.20 5.55
N PHE A 20 -6.38 -10.13 6.50
CA PHE A 20 -5.21 -10.24 7.37
C PHE A 20 -3.96 -10.71 6.60
N ALA A 21 -4.12 -11.59 5.61
CA ALA A 21 -3.02 -12.01 4.76
C ALA A 21 -2.49 -10.86 3.89
N ALA A 22 -3.37 -10.01 3.33
CA ALA A 22 -2.99 -8.84 2.56
C ALA A 22 -2.33 -7.76 3.43
N LEU A 23 -2.75 -7.63 4.69
CA LEU A 23 -2.17 -6.70 5.66
C LEU A 23 -0.69 -7.00 5.96
N ALA A 24 -0.29 -8.26 5.89
CA ALA A 24 1.08 -8.69 6.16
C ALA A 24 1.52 -9.80 5.20
N ASN A 25 1.31 -11.07 5.56
CA ASN A 25 1.38 -12.22 4.64
C ASN A 25 0.79 -13.47 5.31
N ARG A 26 0.48 -14.50 4.51
CA ARG A 26 -0.09 -15.78 4.99
C ARG A 26 0.79 -16.48 6.04
N GLY A 27 2.11 -16.33 5.96
CA GLY A 27 3.04 -16.93 6.92
C GLY A 27 2.95 -16.31 8.32
N LEU A 28 2.89 -14.98 8.38
CA LEU A 28 2.68 -14.21 9.61
C LEU A 28 1.29 -14.49 10.20
N LEU A 29 0.24 -14.56 9.37
CA LEU A 29 -1.10 -14.89 9.83
C LEU A 29 -1.16 -16.25 10.53
N ARG A 30 -0.59 -17.29 9.92
CA ARG A 30 -0.53 -18.64 10.54
C ARG A 30 0.23 -18.64 11.86
N ARG A 31 1.33 -17.87 11.96
CA ARG A 31 2.08 -17.73 13.21
C ARG A 31 1.27 -17.01 14.28
N ALA A 32 0.59 -15.92 13.92
CA ALA A 32 -0.28 -15.18 14.82
C ALA A 32 -1.43 -16.03 15.36
N GLN A 33 -2.09 -16.82 14.51
CA GLN A 33 -3.14 -17.76 14.91
C GLN A 33 -2.61 -18.81 15.89
N LYS A 34 -1.42 -19.36 15.61
CA LYS A 34 -0.76 -20.32 16.50
C LYS A 34 -0.35 -19.71 17.85
N ASP A 35 0.06 -18.45 17.85
CA ASP A 35 0.38 -17.74 19.09
C ASP A 35 -0.88 -17.58 19.96
N LEU A 36 -2.05 -17.31 19.36
CA LEU A 36 -3.33 -17.17 20.07
C LEU A 36 -3.85 -18.47 20.70
N GLU A 37 -3.37 -19.64 20.28
CA GLU A 37 -3.65 -20.91 20.98
C GLU A 37 -2.98 -20.97 22.35
N ARG A 38 -1.96 -20.14 22.59
CA ARG A 38 -1.09 -20.18 23.79
C ARG A 38 -1.07 -18.89 24.58
N LEU A 39 -1.23 -17.77 23.90
CA LEU A 39 -1.11 -16.43 24.45
C LEU A 39 -2.49 -15.76 24.49
N ALA A 40 -2.83 -15.22 25.65
CA ALA A 40 -3.99 -14.34 25.77
C ALA A 40 -3.67 -12.95 25.22
N VAL A 41 -4.69 -12.30 24.64
CA VAL A 41 -4.64 -10.91 24.21
C VAL A 41 -5.28 -10.05 25.28
N GLU A 42 -4.53 -9.16 25.92
CA GLU A 42 -4.98 -8.34 27.04
C GLU A 42 -4.98 -6.85 26.67
N ILE A 43 -6.02 -6.12 27.04
CA ILE A 43 -6.08 -4.67 26.83
C ILE A 43 -5.50 -4.01 28.08
N GLU A 44 -4.29 -3.49 27.99
CA GLU A 44 -3.63 -2.83 29.13
C GLU A 44 -4.10 -1.39 29.30
N GLN A 45 -4.27 -0.66 28.20
CA GLN A 45 -4.69 0.74 28.22
C GLN A 45 -5.69 1.00 27.11
N GLN A 46 -6.72 1.78 27.41
CA GLN A 46 -7.71 2.24 26.44
C GLN A 46 -8.00 3.72 26.69
N SER A 47 -7.84 4.51 25.65
CA SER A 47 -8.20 5.93 25.62
C SER A 47 -8.96 6.22 24.31
N ASP A 48 -9.35 7.47 24.11
CA ASP A 48 -9.98 7.89 22.85
C ASP A 48 -8.97 8.14 21.72
N THR A 49 -7.66 8.13 22.01
CA THR A 49 -6.59 8.37 21.03
C THR A 49 -5.74 7.13 20.75
N GLU A 50 -5.60 6.25 21.73
CA GLU A 50 -4.77 5.05 21.64
C GLU A 50 -5.37 3.88 22.44
N VAL A 51 -5.22 2.67 21.91
CA VAL A 51 -5.48 1.39 22.59
C VAL A 51 -4.17 0.60 22.63
N VAL A 52 -3.72 0.24 23.82
CA VAL A 52 -2.53 -0.60 24.04
C VAL A 52 -2.97 -2.01 24.41
N VAL A 53 -2.49 -2.97 23.64
CA VAL A 53 -2.78 -4.38 23.77
C VAL A 53 -1.49 -5.15 23.99
N LYS A 54 -1.50 -6.07 24.95
CA LYS A 54 -0.41 -6.98 25.23
C LYS A 54 -0.68 -8.36 24.64
N VAL A 55 0.33 -8.91 23.98
CA VAL A 55 0.34 -10.29 23.48
C VAL A 55 1.66 -10.93 23.92
N GLY A 56 1.60 -11.79 24.92
CA GLY A 56 2.80 -12.32 25.57
C GLY A 56 3.62 -11.19 26.22
N GLU A 57 4.84 -10.98 25.76
CA GLU A 57 5.74 -9.92 26.25
C GLU A 57 5.69 -8.62 25.43
N GLN A 58 4.95 -8.62 24.32
CA GLN A 58 4.95 -7.52 23.35
C GLN A 58 3.76 -6.59 23.55
N HIS A 59 3.99 -5.30 23.35
CA HIS A 59 3.00 -4.24 23.48
C HIS A 59 2.69 -3.63 22.10
N ILE A 60 1.44 -3.73 21.71
CA ILE A 60 0.92 -3.25 20.44
C ILE A 60 0.05 -2.03 20.72
N ARG A 61 0.30 -0.94 20.00
CA ARG A 61 -0.50 0.28 20.08
C ARG A 61 -1.28 0.48 18.80
N PHE A 62 -2.58 0.64 18.95
CA PHE A 62 -3.51 0.97 17.89
C PHE A 62 -4.04 2.39 18.06
N ASP A 63 -4.17 3.10 16.94
CA ASP A 63 -4.82 4.41 16.89
C ASP A 63 -6.05 4.36 15.96
N ALA A 64 -6.67 5.51 15.72
CA ALA A 64 -7.86 5.64 14.87
C ALA A 64 -7.61 5.26 13.39
N ARG A 65 -6.34 5.13 12.96
CA ARG A 65 -6.00 4.70 11.60
C ARG A 65 -6.09 3.19 11.46
N GLY A 66 -6.17 2.41 12.54
CA GLY A 66 -6.42 0.97 12.49
C GLY A 66 -5.16 0.11 12.37
N PRO A 67 -5.29 -1.20 12.08
CA PRO A 67 -4.22 -2.18 12.25
C PRO A 67 -3.05 -2.04 11.27
N ALA A 68 -3.24 -1.40 10.12
CA ALA A 68 -2.15 -1.14 9.17
C ALA A 68 -1.10 -0.14 9.68
N GLN A 69 -1.52 0.76 10.58
CA GLN A 69 -0.66 1.79 11.15
C GLN A 69 -0.32 1.52 12.63
N ALA A 70 -0.67 0.34 13.13
CA ALA A 70 -0.35 -0.06 14.49
C ALA A 70 1.17 -0.18 14.69
N SER A 71 1.64 0.15 15.88
CA SER A 71 3.04 0.00 16.25
C SER A 71 3.21 -1.15 17.24
N CYS A 72 4.27 -1.93 17.10
CA CYS A 72 4.69 -2.95 18.06
C CYS A 72 6.10 -2.59 18.54
N ASP A 73 6.40 -2.94 19.79
CA ASP A 73 7.75 -2.83 20.39
C ASP A 73 8.76 -3.89 19.89
N CYS A 74 8.34 -4.83 19.04
CA CYS A 74 9.22 -5.81 18.42
C CYS A 74 10.12 -5.19 17.33
N PRO A 75 11.26 -5.82 16.97
CA PRO A 75 12.23 -5.26 16.01
C PRO A 75 11.77 -5.27 14.54
N ALA A 76 10.52 -5.64 14.23
CA ALA A 76 10.01 -5.67 12.86
C ALA A 76 9.75 -4.25 12.34
N ALA A 77 10.14 -3.98 11.09
CA ALA A 77 10.00 -2.66 10.45
C ALA A 77 8.58 -2.35 9.92
N GLY A 78 7.55 -3.11 10.31
CA GLY A 78 6.19 -3.00 9.80
C GLY A 78 5.22 -3.93 10.50
N VAL A 79 4.14 -4.34 9.82
CA VAL A 79 3.14 -5.24 10.40
C VAL A 79 3.78 -6.60 10.73
N CYS A 80 3.76 -6.97 12.00
CA CYS A 80 4.34 -8.20 12.52
C CYS A 80 3.26 -9.19 12.97
N GLN A 81 3.68 -10.40 13.37
CA GLN A 81 2.73 -11.41 13.87
C GLN A 81 2.02 -10.97 15.16
N HIS A 82 2.65 -10.15 16.01
CA HIS A 82 2.04 -9.66 17.24
C HIS A 82 0.91 -8.67 16.96
N ILE A 83 1.06 -7.80 15.95
CA ILE A 83 -0.01 -6.90 15.50
C ILE A 83 -1.20 -7.72 14.99
N LEU A 84 -0.95 -8.76 14.18
CA LEU A 84 -2.01 -9.66 13.70
C LEU A 84 -2.69 -10.40 14.87
N ALA A 85 -1.92 -10.95 15.80
CA ALA A 85 -2.46 -11.66 16.96
C ALA A 85 -3.33 -10.73 17.82
N ALA A 86 -2.85 -9.52 18.10
CA ALA A 86 -3.60 -8.50 18.82
C ALA A 86 -4.90 -8.12 18.09
N ALA A 87 -4.83 -7.87 16.77
CA ALA A 87 -5.99 -7.54 15.96
C ALA A 87 -7.02 -8.68 15.92
N ILE A 88 -6.60 -9.93 15.75
CA ILE A 88 -7.47 -11.10 15.75
C ILE A 88 -8.09 -11.30 17.15
N GLY A 89 -7.33 -11.16 18.22
CA GLY A 89 -7.86 -11.26 19.58
C GLY A 89 -8.87 -10.17 19.92
N LEU A 90 -8.61 -8.92 19.48
CA LEU A 90 -9.58 -7.82 19.60
C LEU A 90 -10.86 -8.09 18.81
N LYS A 91 -10.74 -8.64 17.60
CA LYS A 91 -11.88 -9.08 16.77
C LYS A 91 -12.73 -10.13 17.50
N GLN A 92 -12.10 -11.16 18.06
CA GLN A 92 -12.79 -12.23 18.79
C GLN A 92 -13.53 -11.69 20.03
N ARG A 93 -12.96 -10.69 20.71
CA ARG A 93 -13.57 -10.02 21.87
C ARG A 93 -14.77 -9.13 21.51
N ALA A 94 -14.86 -8.65 20.27
CA ALA A 94 -15.98 -7.84 19.80
C ALA A 94 -17.29 -8.65 19.67
N GLY A 95 -17.20 -9.99 19.69
CA GLY A 95 -18.31 -10.88 19.39
C GLY A 95 -18.63 -10.93 17.90
N GLU A 96 -19.39 -11.94 17.48
CA GLU A 96 -19.96 -11.98 16.14
C GLU A 96 -21.03 -10.88 16.06
N ALA A 97 -20.71 -9.73 15.47
CA ALA A 97 -21.70 -8.70 15.22
C ALA A 97 -22.81 -9.31 14.33
N PRO A 98 -24.10 -9.07 14.61
CA PRO A 98 -25.18 -9.57 13.78
C PRO A 98 -24.97 -9.10 12.34
N ALA A 99 -25.20 -10.02 11.38
CA ALA A 99 -25.08 -9.72 9.97
C ALA A 99 -25.94 -8.48 9.63
N PRO A 100 -25.37 -7.44 9.02
CA PRO A 100 -26.13 -6.25 8.68
C PRO A 100 -27.26 -6.62 7.71
N VAL A 101 -28.44 -6.03 7.95
CA VAL A 101 -29.68 -6.24 7.17
C VAL A 101 -29.67 -5.43 5.86
N GLU A 102 -28.68 -4.55 5.69
CA GLU A 102 -28.44 -3.67 4.55
C GLU A 102 -27.11 -4.02 3.88
N ASP A 103 -26.89 -3.57 2.63
CA ASP A 103 -25.63 -3.77 1.91
C ASP A 103 -24.43 -3.24 2.74
N PRO A 104 -23.61 -4.14 3.34
CA PRO A 104 -22.53 -3.76 4.25
C PRO A 104 -21.45 -2.91 3.58
N LEU A 105 -21.42 -2.89 2.25
CA LEU A 105 -20.44 -2.16 1.47
C LEU A 105 -20.81 -0.68 1.29
N THR A 106 -22.09 -0.32 1.39
CA THR A 106 -22.56 1.06 1.22
C THR A 106 -21.83 2.06 2.12
N PRO A 107 -21.77 1.87 3.46
CA PRO A 107 -21.05 2.81 4.33
C PRO A 107 -19.54 2.88 4.02
N LEU A 108 -18.95 1.79 3.52
CA LEU A 108 -17.54 1.77 3.11
C LEU A 108 -17.33 2.58 1.81
N ARG A 109 -18.25 2.46 0.85
CA ARG A 109 -18.20 3.24 -0.39
C ARG A 109 -18.36 4.72 -0.07
N GLU A 110 -19.35 5.07 0.74
CA GLU A 110 -19.60 6.45 1.17
C GLU A 110 -18.39 7.05 1.88
N ASN A 111 -17.73 6.28 2.75
CA ASN A 111 -16.50 6.74 3.40
C ASN A 111 -15.42 7.10 2.37
N LEU A 112 -15.13 6.22 1.40
CA LEU A 112 -14.15 6.51 0.34
C LEU A 112 -14.53 7.71 -0.52
N LEU A 113 -15.82 7.88 -0.81
CA LEU A 113 -16.31 8.99 -1.64
C LEU A 113 -16.24 10.32 -0.89
N ALA A 114 -16.49 10.32 0.42
CA ALA A 114 -16.49 11.50 1.29
C ALA A 114 -15.08 12.13 1.46
N ILE A 115 -14.01 11.40 1.15
CA ILE A 115 -12.63 11.89 1.33
C ILE A 115 -12.35 13.04 0.37
N PRO A 116 -12.09 14.27 0.83
CA PRO A 116 -11.91 15.40 -0.05
C PRO A 116 -10.66 15.25 -0.94
N THR A 117 -10.68 15.84 -2.14
CA THR A 117 -9.54 15.81 -3.08
C THR A 117 -8.25 16.34 -2.45
N ALA A 118 -8.33 17.32 -1.55
CA ALA A 118 -7.18 17.83 -0.81
C ALA A 118 -6.47 16.74 0.03
N GLU A 119 -7.23 15.81 0.60
CA GLU A 119 -6.68 14.68 1.36
C GLU A 119 -6.05 13.63 0.45
N LEU A 120 -6.64 13.39 -0.73
CA LEU A 120 -6.04 12.53 -1.77
C LEU A 120 -4.67 13.08 -2.22
N VAL A 121 -4.60 14.40 -2.45
CA VAL A 121 -3.34 15.09 -2.79
C VAL A 121 -2.34 15.04 -1.63
N LYS A 122 -2.79 15.19 -0.38
CA LYS A 122 -1.93 15.06 0.80
C LYS A 122 -1.36 13.64 0.93
N HIS A 123 -2.15 12.62 0.57
CA HIS A 123 -1.74 11.22 0.68
C HIS A 123 -0.70 10.81 -0.37
N ALA A 124 -0.93 11.12 -1.66
CA ALA A 124 -0.05 10.70 -2.75
C ALA A 124 0.93 11.80 -3.23
N GLY A 125 0.80 13.02 -2.73
CA GLY A 125 1.46 14.21 -3.28
C GLY A 125 0.84 14.70 -4.60
N LYS A 126 1.21 15.91 -5.03
CA LYS A 126 0.72 16.51 -6.28
C LYS A 126 1.05 15.66 -7.51
N ALA A 127 2.26 15.10 -7.55
CA ALA A 127 2.71 14.24 -8.65
C ALA A 127 1.95 12.90 -8.67
N GLY A 128 1.73 12.29 -7.51
CA GLY A 128 0.95 11.05 -7.40
C GLY A 128 -0.51 11.25 -7.78
N TYR A 129 -1.13 12.35 -7.35
CA TYR A 129 -2.50 12.70 -7.76
C TYR A 129 -2.62 12.92 -9.27
N ARG A 130 -1.69 13.68 -9.87
CA ARG A 130 -1.67 13.89 -11.33
C ARG A 130 -1.49 12.57 -12.08
N TRP A 131 -0.59 11.72 -11.62
CA TRP A 131 -0.39 10.39 -12.20
C TRP A 131 -1.68 9.58 -12.13
N ALA A 132 -2.35 9.54 -10.97
CA ALA A 132 -3.59 8.81 -10.79
C ALA A 132 -4.71 9.32 -11.71
N TRP A 133 -4.81 10.64 -11.88
CA TRP A 133 -5.77 11.24 -12.81
C TRP A 133 -5.49 10.86 -14.26
N GLN A 134 -4.24 11.01 -14.73
CA GLN A 134 -3.83 10.67 -16.10
C GLN A 134 -4.04 9.18 -16.38
N TYR A 135 -3.62 8.34 -15.43
CA TYR A 135 -3.79 6.89 -15.47
C TYR A 135 -5.24 6.49 -15.77
N LEU A 136 -6.22 7.17 -15.17
CA LEU A 136 -7.63 6.89 -15.44
C LEU A 136 -8.08 7.42 -16.79
N HIS A 137 -7.59 8.58 -17.22
CA HIS A 137 -7.93 9.15 -18.53
C HIS A 137 -7.43 8.27 -19.67
N ASP A 138 -6.29 7.61 -19.48
CA ASP A 138 -5.71 6.66 -20.44
C ASP A 138 -6.49 5.33 -20.53
N LEU A 139 -7.39 5.06 -19.57
CA LEU A 139 -8.23 3.86 -19.54
C LEU A 139 -9.64 4.14 -20.08
N ALA A 140 -10.13 3.21 -20.91
CA ALA A 140 -11.50 3.24 -21.41
C ALA A 140 -12.51 3.13 -20.25
N GLU A 141 -13.73 3.65 -20.47
CA GLU A 141 -14.83 3.53 -19.52
C GLU A 141 -15.12 2.05 -19.23
N GLY A 142 -15.26 1.70 -17.95
CA GLY A 142 -15.46 0.31 -17.49
C GLY A 142 -14.19 -0.55 -17.41
N GLU A 143 -13.06 -0.14 -18.00
CA GLU A 143 -11.78 -0.87 -17.87
C GLU A 143 -11.00 -0.49 -16.60
N ALA A 144 -11.35 0.63 -15.95
CA ALA A 144 -10.55 1.18 -14.88
C ALA A 144 -10.62 0.37 -13.57
N LEU A 145 -11.81 -0.10 -13.19
CA LEU A 145 -12.06 -0.66 -11.85
C LEU A 145 -13.23 -1.65 -11.86
N GLN A 146 -13.01 -2.80 -11.22
CA GLN A 146 -14.08 -3.69 -10.77
C GLN A 146 -14.23 -3.59 -9.26
N VAL A 147 -15.48 -3.45 -8.79
CA VAL A 147 -15.81 -3.38 -7.36
C VAL A 147 -16.55 -4.66 -6.98
N THR A 148 -15.99 -5.42 -6.04
CA THR A 148 -16.58 -6.63 -5.48
C THR A 148 -16.48 -6.63 -3.95
N GLY A 149 -17.02 -7.65 -3.29
CA GLY A 149 -16.91 -7.84 -1.85
C GLY A 149 -18.20 -8.31 -1.20
N GLU A 150 -18.08 -8.83 0.02
CA GLU A 150 -19.22 -9.22 0.86
C GLU A 150 -19.15 -8.52 2.22
N LYS A 151 -18.02 -8.62 2.93
CA LYS A 151 -17.82 -7.96 4.24
C LYS A 151 -17.03 -6.65 4.14
N HIS A 152 -16.29 -6.50 3.05
CA HIS A 152 -15.38 -5.39 2.80
C HIS A 152 -15.28 -5.11 1.31
N LEU A 153 -14.83 -3.91 0.94
CA LEU A 153 -14.67 -3.54 -0.46
C LEU A 153 -13.40 -4.15 -1.04
N VAL A 154 -13.53 -4.73 -2.24
CA VAL A 154 -12.43 -5.21 -3.07
C VAL A 154 -12.45 -4.39 -4.36
N LEU A 155 -11.42 -3.58 -4.55
CA LEU A 155 -11.21 -2.69 -5.68
C LEU A 155 -10.12 -3.29 -6.59
N ALA A 156 -10.52 -3.87 -7.72
CA ALA A 156 -9.60 -4.49 -8.67
C ALA A 156 -9.36 -3.57 -9.87
N LEU A 157 -8.15 -2.99 -9.94
CA LEU A 157 -7.65 -2.29 -11.12
C LEU A 157 -7.20 -3.31 -12.16
N GLN A 158 -7.52 -3.08 -13.44
CA GLN A 158 -7.24 -4.05 -14.50
C GLN A 158 -5.86 -3.89 -15.14
N ARG A 159 -5.29 -2.68 -15.13
CA ARG A 159 -4.02 -2.36 -15.78
C ARG A 159 -3.24 -1.29 -15.02
N PRO A 160 -2.28 -1.64 -14.14
CA PRO A 160 -1.83 -3.00 -13.83
C PRO A 160 -2.89 -3.76 -13.04
N ARG A 161 -2.85 -5.10 -13.14
CA ARG A 161 -3.71 -5.96 -12.32
C ARG A 161 -3.31 -5.80 -10.86
N LEU A 162 -4.14 -5.09 -10.10
CA LEU A 162 -3.90 -4.77 -8.70
C LEU A 162 -5.22 -4.86 -7.95
N THR A 163 -5.24 -5.65 -6.89
CA THR A 163 -6.38 -5.74 -5.97
C THR A 163 -6.08 -4.95 -4.71
N LEU A 164 -7.01 -4.06 -4.36
CA LEU A 164 -6.98 -3.25 -3.15
C LEU A 164 -8.19 -3.61 -2.28
N ARG A 165 -7.96 -3.87 -1.00
CA ARG A 165 -8.99 -4.25 -0.03
C ARG A 165 -9.19 -3.13 0.98
N TYR A 166 -10.43 -2.80 1.26
CA TYR A 166 -10.77 -1.72 2.19
C TYR A 166 -11.77 -2.17 3.25
N MET A 167 -11.31 -2.10 4.50
CA MET A 167 -12.05 -2.52 5.70
C MET A 167 -12.64 -1.34 6.48
N GLY A 168 -12.53 -0.11 5.97
CA GLY A 168 -12.90 1.11 6.69
C GLY A 168 -11.69 1.90 7.22
N GLY A 169 -11.96 3.12 7.68
CA GLY A 169 -10.95 4.08 8.14
C GLY A 169 -10.38 4.94 7.00
N GLY A 170 -9.15 5.43 7.14
CA GLY A 170 -8.54 6.34 6.14
C GLY A 170 -7.96 5.63 4.91
N LEU A 171 -7.40 6.41 3.97
CA LEU A 171 -6.78 5.89 2.74
C LEU A 171 -5.68 4.85 2.98
N ALA A 172 -4.95 4.96 4.09
CA ALA A 172 -3.87 4.02 4.42
C ALA A 172 -4.40 2.59 4.62
N ASN A 173 -5.69 2.43 4.95
CA ASN A 173 -6.34 1.13 5.11
C ASN A 173 -6.84 0.52 3.80
N LEU A 174 -6.58 1.16 2.67
CA LEU A 174 -6.72 0.56 1.37
C LEU A 174 -5.48 -0.31 1.11
N ILE A 175 -5.56 -1.58 1.50
CA ILE A 175 -4.45 -2.53 1.53
C ILE A 175 -4.30 -3.19 0.16
N ALA A 176 -3.09 -3.19 -0.39
CA ALA A 176 -2.80 -3.89 -1.64
C ALA A 176 -2.40 -5.33 -1.38
N ASP A 177 -2.84 -6.25 -2.23
CA ASP A 177 -2.42 -7.65 -2.17
C ASP A 177 -0.95 -7.85 -2.58
N VAL A 178 -0.30 -6.82 -3.14
CA VAL A 178 1.10 -6.82 -3.58
C VAL A 178 1.84 -5.59 -3.06
N GLU A 179 3.11 -5.77 -2.71
CA GLU A 179 4.01 -4.66 -2.40
C GLU A 179 4.41 -3.93 -3.69
N LEU A 180 4.12 -2.63 -3.74
CA LEU A 180 4.45 -1.78 -4.88
C LEU A 180 5.19 -0.53 -4.43
N PRO A 181 6.21 -0.09 -5.19
CA PRO A 181 6.78 1.23 -4.97
C PRO A 181 5.70 2.29 -5.25
N GLN A 182 5.61 3.29 -4.37
CA GLN A 182 4.66 4.41 -4.48
C GLN A 182 3.20 3.93 -4.47
N ILE A 183 2.82 3.05 -3.55
CA ILE A 183 1.45 2.53 -3.45
C ILE A 183 0.39 3.63 -3.27
N GLU A 184 0.78 4.78 -2.71
CA GLU A 184 -0.09 5.91 -2.42
C GLU A 184 -0.80 6.44 -3.67
N LYS A 185 -0.12 6.45 -4.83
CA LYS A 185 -0.73 6.90 -6.10
C LYS A 185 -1.79 5.92 -6.61
N TYR A 186 -1.60 4.61 -6.39
CA TYR A 186 -2.58 3.59 -6.76
C TYR A 186 -3.80 3.60 -5.85
N ARG A 187 -3.61 3.88 -4.55
CA ARG A 187 -4.72 4.09 -3.62
C ARG A 187 -5.60 5.25 -4.05
N VAL A 188 -4.98 6.38 -4.42
CA VAL A 188 -5.71 7.53 -4.97
C VAL A 188 -6.38 7.18 -6.30
N ALA A 189 -5.69 6.48 -7.20
CA ALA A 189 -6.27 6.04 -8.48
C ALA A 189 -7.52 5.17 -8.29
N ALA A 190 -7.53 4.27 -7.31
CA ALA A 190 -8.69 3.44 -7.02
C ALA A 190 -9.89 4.26 -6.50
N VAL A 191 -9.66 5.25 -5.64
CA VAL A 191 -10.74 6.16 -5.18
C VAL A 191 -11.28 7.00 -6.34
N LEU A 192 -10.41 7.55 -7.18
CA LEU A 192 -10.83 8.30 -8.36
C LEU A 192 -11.57 7.42 -9.38
N ALA A 193 -11.16 6.15 -9.54
CA ALA A 193 -11.84 5.20 -10.39
C ALA A 193 -13.24 4.85 -9.85
N LEU A 194 -13.38 4.73 -8.53
CA LEU A 194 -14.67 4.51 -7.88
C LEU A 194 -15.61 5.70 -8.09
N ARG A 195 -15.11 6.93 -7.97
CA ARG A 195 -15.87 8.16 -8.27
C ARG A 195 -16.36 8.17 -9.71
N ARG A 196 -15.46 7.90 -10.66
CA ARG A 196 -15.79 7.84 -12.09
C ARG A 196 -16.83 6.75 -12.39
N ALA A 197 -16.69 5.57 -11.79
CA ALA A 197 -17.63 4.46 -11.97
C ALA A 197 -19.05 4.78 -11.46
N LEU A 198 -19.16 5.68 -10.48
CA LEU A 198 -20.43 6.18 -9.95
C LEU A 198 -20.89 7.50 -10.61
N GLY A 199 -20.24 7.93 -11.70
CA GLY A 199 -20.59 9.14 -12.44
C GLY A 199 -20.25 10.45 -11.74
N GLN A 200 -19.38 10.44 -10.71
CA GLN A 200 -18.88 11.67 -10.08
C GLN A 200 -17.71 12.24 -10.88
N ASP A 201 -17.71 13.57 -11.06
CA ASP A 201 -16.63 14.28 -11.73
C ASP A 201 -15.32 14.17 -10.95
N VAL A 202 -14.28 13.79 -11.67
CA VAL A 202 -12.93 13.68 -11.13
C VAL A 202 -12.19 14.98 -11.40
N ALA A 203 -11.98 15.76 -10.34
CA ALA A 203 -11.34 17.08 -10.42
C ALA A 203 -9.95 17.01 -11.11
N PRO A 204 -9.70 17.85 -12.14
CA PRO A 204 -8.43 17.88 -12.82
C PRO A 204 -7.31 18.33 -11.88
N PRO A 205 -6.09 17.77 -12.02
CA PRO A 205 -4.94 18.20 -11.23
C PRO A 205 -4.56 19.65 -11.58
N GLU A 206 -4.02 20.38 -10.61
CA GLU A 206 -3.38 21.67 -10.89
C GLU A 206 -2.30 21.49 -11.98
N PRO A 207 -2.27 22.37 -13.01
CA PRO A 207 -1.28 22.26 -14.08
C PRO A 207 0.14 22.36 -13.51
N ALA A 208 1.06 21.61 -14.10
CA ALA A 208 2.47 21.79 -13.78
C ALA A 208 2.87 23.23 -14.11
N ALA A 209 3.57 23.91 -13.22
CA ALA A 209 4.37 25.06 -13.65
C ALA A 209 5.24 24.60 -14.83
N ALA A 210 5.21 25.35 -15.92
CA ALA A 210 5.80 24.97 -17.20
C ALA A 210 7.23 24.42 -17.00
N PRO A 211 7.63 23.35 -17.70
CA PRO A 211 9.02 22.94 -17.68
C PRO A 211 9.86 24.15 -18.08
N ARG A 212 10.89 24.48 -17.29
CA ARG A 212 11.91 25.43 -17.71
C ARG A 212 12.51 24.87 -18.99
N THR A 213 12.09 25.38 -20.14
CA THR A 213 12.67 25.09 -21.44
C THR A 213 14.13 25.51 -21.33
N GLN A 214 15.03 24.56 -21.09
CA GLN A 214 16.41 24.74 -21.51
C GLN A 214 16.32 24.81 -23.03
N ALA A 215 16.41 26.03 -23.55
CA ALA A 215 16.53 26.27 -24.97
C ALA A 215 17.73 25.48 -25.48
N LEU A 216 17.47 24.34 -26.11
CA LEU A 216 18.42 23.67 -26.96
C LEU A 216 18.58 24.56 -28.19
N ASP A 217 19.62 25.38 -28.16
CA ASP A 217 20.04 26.23 -29.29
C ASP A 217 20.59 25.32 -30.39
N LEU A 218 19.70 24.89 -31.28
CA LEU A 218 20.03 24.13 -32.49
C LEU A 218 20.08 25.11 -33.67
N GLY A 219 21.22 25.79 -33.86
CA GLY A 219 21.58 26.29 -35.18
C GLY A 219 22.49 27.51 -35.26
N ALA A 220 23.80 27.28 -35.41
CA ALA A 220 24.62 28.09 -36.30
C ALA A 220 25.87 27.31 -36.75
N ARG A 221 25.89 26.86 -38.01
CA ARG A 221 27.10 26.35 -38.69
C ARG A 221 27.68 27.43 -39.61
N SER A 222 29.02 27.47 -39.64
CA SER A 222 29.94 28.06 -40.63
C SER A 222 30.17 29.59 -40.52
N ARG A 223 31.38 30.17 -40.62
CA ARG A 223 32.64 29.83 -41.33
C ARG A 223 33.88 30.47 -40.65
N GLY A 224 35.07 29.89 -40.90
CA GLY A 224 36.37 30.60 -40.89
C GLY A 224 37.42 30.13 -39.88
N GLY A 225 38.46 29.41 -40.33
CA GLY A 225 39.74 29.25 -39.60
C GLY A 225 40.72 30.41 -39.90
N PRO A 226 42.04 30.34 -39.56
CA PRO A 226 42.79 29.22 -38.96
C PRO A 226 43.78 29.60 -37.81
N SER A 227 44.44 28.55 -37.26
CA SER A 227 45.79 28.54 -36.64
C SER A 227 45.99 29.16 -35.25
N ALA A 228 46.34 28.34 -34.24
CA ALA A 228 47.73 28.15 -33.79
C ALA A 228 47.80 27.32 -32.50
N ARG A 229 48.94 26.65 -32.33
CA ARG A 229 49.33 25.70 -31.27
C ARG A 229 49.51 26.39 -29.91
N GLY A 230 49.30 25.65 -28.82
CA GLY A 230 49.83 26.05 -27.51
C GLY A 230 49.19 25.38 -26.30
N GLU A 231 49.70 24.19 -25.96
CA GLU A 231 50.04 23.73 -24.61
C GLU A 231 49.19 24.02 -23.35
N ARG A 232 49.08 22.94 -22.56
CA ARG A 232 49.14 22.79 -21.09
C ARG A 232 47.84 22.57 -20.32
N CYS A 233 47.82 21.39 -19.71
CA CYS A 233 47.01 20.96 -18.58
C CYS A 233 47.09 21.93 -17.40
N ARG A 234 45.93 22.19 -16.75
CA ARG A 234 45.69 21.96 -15.32
C ARG A 234 44.29 22.47 -14.94
N GLY A 235 43.55 21.60 -14.24
CA GLY A 235 42.85 22.01 -13.03
C GLY A 235 41.33 22.21 -13.12
N ALA A 236 40.67 21.48 -12.22
CA ALA A 236 39.42 21.80 -11.55
C ALA A 236 38.09 21.53 -12.27
N GLY A 237 37.39 20.53 -11.74
CA GLY A 237 36.08 20.81 -11.14
C GLY A 237 34.89 20.11 -11.76
N GLY A 238 34.23 19.29 -10.93
CA GLY A 238 32.77 19.29 -10.89
C GLY A 238 32.05 18.22 -11.70
N LEU A 239 31.64 17.16 -10.99
CA LEU A 239 30.26 16.67 -10.93
C LEU A 239 29.41 16.75 -12.22
N ALA A 240 29.17 15.57 -12.84
CA ALA A 240 27.83 15.04 -13.16
C ALA A 240 27.88 14.13 -14.40
N ALA A 241 27.81 12.81 -14.21
CA ALA A 241 27.32 11.87 -15.23
C ALA A 241 27.18 10.47 -14.61
N ALA A 242 25.96 10.08 -14.22
CA ALA A 242 25.62 8.67 -14.02
C ALA A 242 24.09 8.48 -14.04
N LEU A 243 23.47 8.62 -15.21
CA LEU A 243 22.15 8.04 -15.50
C LEU A 243 22.07 7.72 -17.00
N ALA A 244 22.50 6.52 -17.38
CA ALA A 244 21.95 5.74 -18.49
C ALA A 244 22.66 4.38 -18.61
N GLY A 245 21.87 3.31 -18.65
CA GLY A 245 22.25 1.94 -18.97
C GLY A 245 22.46 1.06 -17.72
N GLU A 246 21.94 -0.14 -17.58
CA GLU A 246 21.25 -1.09 -18.46
C GLU A 246 20.67 -2.16 -17.50
N CYS A 247 19.37 -2.43 -17.51
CA CYS A 247 18.79 -3.67 -18.05
C CYS A 247 19.80 -4.82 -18.29
N ALA A 248 19.99 -5.71 -17.31
CA ALA A 248 19.91 -7.17 -17.44
C ALA A 248 20.55 -7.89 -16.23
N ALA A 249 20.03 -9.09 -15.95
CA ALA A 249 20.59 -10.16 -15.12
C ALA A 249 20.25 -10.16 -13.62
N ALA A 250 19.21 -10.93 -13.26
CA ALA A 250 19.21 -11.78 -12.06
C ALA A 250 18.10 -12.85 -12.13
N VAL A 251 18.22 -13.77 -13.09
CA VAL A 251 17.47 -15.04 -13.10
C VAL A 251 18.48 -16.18 -13.07
N ARG A 252 18.33 -17.07 -12.06
CA ARG A 252 19.05 -18.33 -11.76
C ARG A 252 20.23 -18.23 -10.79
N ARG A 253 20.02 -18.74 -9.57
CA ARG A 253 20.52 -20.07 -9.11
C ARG A 253 20.47 -20.16 -7.57
N VAL A 254 19.49 -20.88 -7.02
CA VAL A 254 19.75 -21.80 -5.89
C VAL A 254 18.85 -23.02 -6.09
N GLY A 255 19.39 -24.00 -6.81
CA GLY A 255 18.81 -25.34 -6.93
C GLY A 255 19.95 -26.34 -6.82
N ARG A 256 20.27 -26.76 -5.60
CA ARG A 256 21.15 -27.91 -5.34
C ARG A 256 20.82 -28.51 -3.97
N ALA A 257 19.92 -29.48 -3.96
CA ALA A 257 19.78 -30.51 -2.92
C ALA A 257 19.69 -31.84 -3.69
N ARG A 258 20.81 -32.52 -3.86
CA ARG A 258 21.22 -33.75 -3.14
C ARG A 258 20.23 -34.90 -3.33
N ALA A 259 20.67 -35.83 -4.19
CA ALA A 259 20.14 -37.17 -4.34
C ALA A 259 20.17 -37.93 -3.00
N GLY A 260 19.05 -38.57 -2.67
CA GLY A 260 18.92 -39.60 -1.65
C GLY A 260 18.47 -40.90 -2.31
N ALA A 261 19.16 -41.98 -1.98
CA ALA A 261 19.07 -43.33 -2.54
C ALA A 261 17.72 -44.04 -2.29
N PRO A 262 17.40 -45.11 -3.05
CA PRO A 262 16.20 -45.91 -2.85
C PRO A 262 16.36 -46.87 -1.66
N VAL A 263 15.32 -46.98 -0.84
CA VAL A 263 15.18 -48.02 0.19
C VAL A 263 14.65 -49.29 -0.46
N GLU A 264 15.42 -50.36 -0.30
CA GLU A 264 15.08 -51.74 -0.65
C GLU A 264 13.84 -52.21 0.11
N ARG A 265 12.92 -52.87 -0.60
CA ARG A 265 11.87 -53.69 0.00
C ARG A 265 12.43 -55.09 0.20
N HIS A 266 12.57 -55.50 1.45
CA HIS A 266 12.66 -56.90 1.83
C HIS A 266 11.55 -57.22 2.83
N ALA A 267 10.92 -58.38 2.60
CA ALA A 267 9.87 -59.07 3.35
C ALA A 267 8.45 -58.51 3.21
#